data_AF-A0A7C8ET02-F1
#
_entry.id   AF-A0A7C8ET02-F1
#
_cell.length_a   1.000
_cell.length_b   1.000
_cell.length_c   1.000
_cell.angle_alpha   90.00
_cell.angle_beta   90.00
_cell.angle_gamma   90.00
#
_symmetry.space_group_name_H-M   'P 1'
#
loop_
_entity.id
_entity.type
_entity.pdbx_description
1 polymer ?
#
loop_
_entity_poly.entity_id
_entity_poly.type
_entity_poly.pdbx_seq_one_letter_code
_entity_poly.pdbx_strand_id
1 'polypeptide(L)'
;MAVVKIFAVLLIVLIPFSAVQAIKYSGGTGEPNEPYRIATPNDLNDIGNHPEDFNKCFILVNDINMEGFTYSTALIAPDTGGDGFEGTSFTGIFDGNDCNICKLTIDTEGAGNDYLGLFGCVEEPGQVKNLVLKM
;
A
#
# COMPACT_ATOMS: atom_id res chain seq x y z
N MET A 1 50.46 52.75 8.16
CA MET A 1 49.54 52.25 9.21
C MET A 1 48.13 52.69 8.83
N ALA A 2 47.09 51.88 8.69
CA ALA A 2 46.90 50.43 8.61
C ALA A 2 45.60 50.25 7.80
N VAL A 3 45.54 49.29 6.87
CA VAL A 3 44.33 49.01 6.09
C VAL A 3 43.51 47.97 6.85
N VAL A 4 42.38 48.37 7.43
CA VAL A 4 41.45 47.45 8.10
C VAL A 4 40.67 46.70 7.01
N LYS A 5 40.98 45.42 6.79
CA LYS A 5 40.19 44.53 5.93
C LYS A 5 39.05 43.95 6.76
N ILE A 6 37.82 44.42 6.53
CA ILE A 6 36.60 43.85 7.09
C ILE A 6 36.33 42.54 6.35
N PHE A 7 36.48 41.41 7.03
CA PHE A 7 36.02 40.11 6.54
C PHE A 7 34.53 39.99 6.89
N ALA A 8 33.66 40.13 5.87
CA ALA A 8 32.26 39.76 6.01
C ALA A 8 32.15 38.23 6.03
N VAL A 9 31.86 37.66 7.20
CA VAL A 9 31.52 36.24 7.31
C VAL A 9 30.05 36.10 6.92
N LEU A 10 29.80 35.57 5.73
CA LEU A 10 28.46 35.26 5.25
C LEU A 10 27.95 34.01 5.98
N LEU A 11 27.08 34.18 6.97
CA LEU A 11 26.43 33.08 7.67
C LEU A 11 25.32 32.53 6.76
N ILE A 12 25.62 31.49 5.97
CA ILE A 12 24.61 30.78 5.17
C ILE A 12 23.76 29.96 6.16
N VAL A 13 22.58 30.45 6.47
CA VAL A 13 21.55 29.68 7.19
C VAL A 13 21.05 28.60 6.22
N LEU A 14 21.56 27.38 6.39
CA LEU A 14 21.08 26.20 5.67
C LEU A 14 19.71 25.84 6.25
N ILE A 15 18.63 26.37 5.68
CA ILE A 15 17.28 25.92 6.03
C ILE A 15 17.16 24.49 5.52
N PRO A 16 16.95 23.47 6.38
CA PRO A 16 16.69 22.13 5.89
C PRO A 16 15.40 22.17 5.07
N PHE A 17 15.50 21.84 3.79
CA PHE A 17 14.33 21.60 2.96
C PHE A 17 13.70 20.30 3.44
N SER A 18 12.76 20.40 4.37
CA SER A 18 11.90 19.27 4.71
C SER A 18 11.03 18.98 3.49
N ALA A 19 11.35 17.92 2.76
CA ALA A 19 10.44 17.40 1.75
C ALA A 19 9.13 17.04 2.47
N VAL A 20 8.05 17.74 2.14
CA VAL A 20 6.71 17.32 2.52
C VAL A 20 6.47 16.01 1.78
N GLN A 21 6.61 14.88 2.47
CA GLN A 21 6.22 13.60 1.89
C GLN A 21 4.70 13.64 1.71
N ALA A 22 4.25 13.40 0.48
CA ALA A 22 2.85 13.15 0.23
C ALA A 22 2.44 11.94 1.09
N ILE A 23 1.37 12.10 1.85
CA ILE A 23 0.85 11.01 2.68
C ILE A 23 0.29 9.96 1.71
N LYS A 24 0.92 8.77 1.67
CA LYS A 24 0.38 7.62 0.94
C LYS A 24 -0.71 6.97 1.79
N TYR A 25 -1.80 6.52 1.15
CA TYR A 25 -2.98 5.98 1.82
C TYR A 25 -3.49 6.96 2.91
N SER A 26 -3.90 6.45 4.07
CA SER A 26 -4.23 7.24 5.26
C SER A 26 -3.05 7.42 6.24
N GLY A 27 -1.82 7.28 5.74
CA GLY A 27 -0.57 7.50 6.45
C GLY A 27 0.17 6.23 6.86
N GLY A 28 1.27 6.42 7.58
CA GLY A 28 2.27 5.39 7.85
C GLY A 28 3.38 5.37 6.79
N THR A 29 4.41 4.56 7.02
CA THR A 29 5.58 4.43 6.12
C THR A 29 5.71 3.02 5.51
N GLY A 30 4.83 2.09 5.91
CA GLY A 30 4.86 0.70 5.47
C GLY A 30 5.88 -0.16 6.22
N GLU A 31 6.58 0.42 7.20
CA GLU A 31 7.52 -0.31 8.05
C GLU A 31 6.76 -1.06 9.17
N PRO A 32 7.32 -2.13 9.77
CA PRO A 32 6.61 -2.95 10.77
C PRO A 32 6.08 -2.17 11.99
N ASN A 33 6.79 -1.12 12.41
CA ASN A 33 6.38 -0.28 13.55
C ASN A 33 5.50 0.92 13.13
N GLU A 34 5.37 1.16 11.82
CA GLU A 34 4.61 2.26 11.25
C GLU A 34 3.93 1.80 9.94
N PRO A 35 3.04 0.79 10.02
CA PRO A 35 2.40 0.22 8.85
C PRO A 35 1.57 1.27 8.12
N TYR A 36 1.40 1.08 6.81
CA TYR A 36 0.44 1.86 6.04
C TYR A 36 -0.97 1.64 6.57
N ARG A 37 -1.69 2.74 6.80
CA ARG A 37 -3.04 2.75 7.35
C ARG A 37 -4.05 2.75 6.22
N ILE A 38 -4.93 1.76 6.23
CA ILE A 38 -6.00 1.62 5.25
C ILE A 38 -7.30 1.99 5.95
N ALA A 39 -7.80 3.19 5.66
CA ALA A 39 -8.97 3.76 6.33
C ALA A 39 -10.17 3.94 5.40
N THR A 40 -9.95 3.89 4.09
CA THR A 40 -10.97 4.12 3.06
C THR A 40 -10.91 3.04 1.97
N PRO A 41 -12.00 2.82 1.23
CA PRO A 41 -11.98 1.93 0.07
C PRO A 41 -11.00 2.37 -1.02
N ASN A 42 -10.76 3.68 -1.16
CA ASN A 42 -9.72 4.19 -2.07
C ASN A 42 -8.31 3.78 -1.60
N ASP A 43 -8.02 3.84 -0.30
CA ASP A 43 -6.72 3.37 0.21
C ASP A 43 -6.50 1.90 -0.13
N LEU A 44 -7.53 1.06 0.06
CA LEU A 44 -7.45 -0.36 -0.25
C LEU A 44 -7.32 -0.61 -1.76
N ASN A 45 -8.07 0.14 -2.56
CA ASN A 45 -7.96 0.09 -4.02
C ASN A 45 -6.56 0.49 -4.51
N ASP A 46 -5.97 1.51 -3.90
CA ASP A 46 -4.66 2.03 -4.28
C ASP A 46 -3.54 1.02 -4.01
N ILE A 47 -3.67 0.13 -3.02
CA ILE A 47 -2.69 -0.95 -2.81
C ILE A 47 -2.50 -1.74 -4.11
N GLY A 48 -3.59 -2.11 -4.78
CA GLY A 48 -3.55 -2.87 -6.04
C GLY A 48 -2.83 -2.16 -7.18
N ASN A 49 -2.73 -0.83 -7.14
CA ASN A 49 -2.02 -0.02 -8.12
C ASN A 49 -0.53 0.18 -7.78
N HIS A 50 -0.07 -0.32 -6.64
CA HIS A 50 1.26 -0.08 -6.08
C HIS A 50 1.98 -1.39 -5.71
N PRO A 51 2.34 -2.23 -6.71
CA PRO A 51 3.05 -3.49 -6.46
C PRO A 51 4.40 -3.30 -5.76
N GLU A 52 5.00 -2.11 -5.86
CA GLU A 52 6.23 -1.76 -5.12
C GLU A 52 6.06 -1.78 -3.60
N ASP A 53 4.83 -1.74 -3.09
CA ASP A 53 4.52 -1.83 -1.67
C ASP A 53 4.13 -3.25 -1.22
N PHE A 54 4.08 -4.25 -2.10
CA PHE A 54 3.62 -5.60 -1.73
C PHE A 54 4.51 -6.33 -0.72
N ASN A 55 5.69 -5.78 -0.39
CA ASN A 55 6.57 -6.23 0.69
C ASN A 55 6.43 -5.40 1.99
N LYS A 56 5.48 -4.46 2.07
CA LYS A 56 5.27 -3.54 3.19
C LYS A 56 4.22 -4.04 4.18
N CYS A 57 4.16 -3.39 5.33
CA CYS A 57 3.18 -3.65 6.37
C CYS A 57 1.97 -2.73 6.21
N PHE A 58 0.78 -3.31 6.29
CA PHE A 58 -0.52 -2.65 6.17
C PHE A 58 -1.37 -3.01 7.39
N ILE A 59 -2.17 -2.04 7.84
CA ILE A 59 -3.16 -2.26 8.89
C ILE A 59 -4.49 -1.59 8.52
N LEU A 60 -5.60 -2.32 8.66
CA LEU A 60 -6.93 -1.72 8.58
C LEU A 60 -7.17 -0.90 9.86
N VAL A 61 -7.62 0.35 9.68
CA VAL A 61 -7.98 1.22 10.81
C VAL A 61 -9.47 1.53 10.86
N ASN A 62 -10.23 1.10 9.85
CA ASN A 62 -11.68 1.21 9.74
C ASN A 62 -12.23 -0.01 9.00
N ASP A 63 -13.52 -0.28 9.19
CA ASP A 63 -14.28 -1.13 8.27
C ASP A 63 -14.31 -0.51 6.86
N ILE A 64 -14.11 -1.33 5.84
CA ILE A 64 -14.03 -0.92 4.43
C ILE A 64 -15.19 -1.52 3.64
N ASN A 65 -15.99 -0.65 3.02
CA ASN A 65 -17.04 -1.06 2.09
C ASN A 65 -16.57 -0.83 0.64
N MET A 66 -16.41 -1.91 -0.13
CA MET A 66 -15.95 -1.91 -1.51
C MET A 66 -17.09 -1.82 -2.54
N GLU A 67 -18.29 -1.42 -2.11
CA GLU A 67 -19.42 -1.19 -3.02
C GLU A 67 -19.08 -0.19 -4.13
N GLY A 68 -19.39 -0.57 -5.37
CA GLY A 68 -19.09 0.22 -6.56
C GLY A 68 -17.71 -0.03 -7.16
N PHE A 69 -16.84 -0.79 -6.50
CA PHE A 69 -15.61 -1.31 -7.09
C PHE A 69 -15.86 -2.68 -7.71
N THR A 70 -15.34 -2.90 -8.92
CA THR A 70 -15.43 -4.19 -9.62
C THR A 70 -14.08 -4.48 -10.24
N TYR A 71 -13.58 -5.69 -10.00
CA TYR A 71 -12.27 -6.13 -10.45
C TYR A 71 -12.39 -7.34 -11.37
N SER A 72 -11.55 -7.41 -12.41
CA SER A 72 -11.44 -8.58 -13.28
C SER A 72 -10.36 -9.56 -12.82
N THR A 73 -9.55 -9.18 -11.83
CA THR A 73 -8.47 -9.96 -11.21
C THR A 73 -8.55 -9.83 -9.69
N ALA A 74 -7.66 -10.47 -8.95
CA ALA A 74 -7.47 -10.11 -7.55
C ALA A 74 -7.08 -8.63 -7.39
N LEU A 75 -7.44 -8.04 -6.25
CA LEU A 75 -7.12 -6.64 -5.97
C LEU A 75 -5.63 -6.46 -5.65
N ILE A 76 -5.10 -7.28 -4.74
CA ILE A 76 -3.69 -7.26 -4.33
C ILE A 76 -2.99 -8.46 -4.95
N ALA A 77 -1.77 -8.26 -5.47
CA ALA A 77 -1.00 -9.31 -6.12
C ALA A 77 -1.80 -10.08 -7.20
N PRO A 78 -2.38 -9.40 -8.21
CA PRO A 78 -3.08 -10.08 -9.28
C PRO A 78 -2.12 -10.95 -10.09
N ASP A 79 -2.65 -12.07 -10.58
CA ASP A 79 -1.97 -12.80 -11.63
C ASP A 79 -1.98 -11.99 -12.94
N THR A 80 -0.92 -12.13 -13.72
CA THR A 80 -0.74 -11.42 -15.00
C THR A 80 -0.71 -12.37 -16.21
N GLY A 81 -0.97 -13.66 -16.00
CA GLY A 81 -1.11 -14.68 -17.03
C GLY A 81 -0.01 -15.75 -17.00
N GLY A 82 0.05 -16.56 -18.07
CA GLY A 82 1.07 -17.61 -18.22
C GLY A 82 0.69 -18.96 -17.60
N ASP A 83 1.69 -19.83 -17.47
CA ASP A 83 1.53 -21.17 -16.86
C ASP A 83 1.86 -21.09 -15.37
N GLY A 84 0.87 -20.76 -14.55
CA GLY A 84 1.01 -20.55 -13.10
C GLY A 84 0.80 -19.09 -12.71
N PHE A 85 1.35 -18.67 -11.58
CA PHE A 85 1.31 -17.28 -11.14
C PHE A 85 2.49 -16.49 -11.71
N GLU A 86 2.24 -15.43 -12.48
CA GLU A 86 3.29 -14.56 -13.04
C GLU A 86 3.26 -13.11 -12.52
N GLY A 87 2.43 -12.83 -11.50
CA GLY A 87 2.33 -11.51 -10.87
C GLY A 87 3.45 -11.20 -9.86
N THR A 88 3.37 -10.01 -9.25
CA THR A 88 4.19 -9.70 -8.06
C THR A 88 3.46 -10.21 -6.82
N SER A 89 4.04 -11.19 -6.14
CA SER A 89 3.46 -11.79 -4.94
C SER A 89 3.41 -10.81 -3.77
N PHE A 90 2.37 -10.93 -2.94
CA PHE A 90 2.34 -10.25 -1.65
C PHE A 90 3.26 -10.97 -0.66
N THR A 91 4.26 -10.25 -0.15
CA THR A 91 5.28 -10.75 0.80
C THR A 91 5.35 -9.93 2.08
N GLY A 92 4.49 -8.91 2.20
CA GLY A 92 4.38 -8.04 3.36
C GLY A 92 3.47 -8.59 4.47
N ILE A 93 3.04 -7.71 5.36
CA ILE A 93 2.08 -8.05 6.42
C ILE A 93 0.80 -7.27 6.18
N PHE A 94 -0.32 -7.96 6.06
CA PHE A 94 -1.64 -7.35 6.06
C PHE A 94 -2.37 -7.71 7.35
N ASP A 95 -2.47 -6.75 8.28
CA ASP A 95 -3.22 -6.90 9.52
C ASP A 95 -4.62 -6.30 9.35
N GLY A 96 -5.62 -7.18 9.26
CA GLY A 96 -7.02 -6.75 9.19
C GLY A 96 -7.52 -6.10 10.48
N ASN A 97 -6.79 -6.23 11.60
CA ASN A 97 -7.12 -5.61 12.88
C ASN A 97 -8.59 -5.81 13.30
N ASP A 98 -9.14 -6.99 12.95
CA ASP A 98 -10.54 -7.41 13.14
C ASP A 98 -11.59 -6.48 12.50
N CYS A 99 -11.16 -5.56 11.64
CA CYS A 99 -12.03 -4.74 10.81
C CYS A 99 -12.58 -5.58 9.64
N ASN A 100 -13.76 -5.19 9.17
CA ASN A 100 -14.44 -5.85 8.08
C ASN A 100 -14.07 -5.21 6.74
N ILE A 101 -13.78 -6.03 5.74
CA ILE A 101 -13.90 -5.65 4.33
C ILE A 101 -15.17 -6.29 3.80
N CYS A 102 -16.07 -5.51 3.22
CA CYS A 102 -17.32 -6.02 2.67
C CYS A 102 -17.58 -5.58 1.23
N LYS A 103 -18.48 -6.31 0.56
CA LYS A 103 -18.93 -6.04 -0.82
C LYS A 103 -17.81 -5.99 -1.87
N LEU A 104 -16.72 -6.74 -1.65
CA LEU A 104 -15.70 -6.97 -2.67
C LEU A 104 -16.34 -7.72 -3.84
N THR A 105 -16.28 -7.13 -5.04
CA THR A 105 -16.84 -7.74 -6.25
C THR A 105 -15.72 -8.03 -7.25
N ILE A 106 -15.60 -9.30 -7.63
CA ILE A 106 -14.72 -9.76 -8.71
C ILE A 106 -15.61 -10.37 -9.78
N ASP A 107 -15.58 -9.81 -10.98
CA ASP A 107 -16.32 -10.27 -12.14
C ASP A 107 -15.36 -10.35 -13.33
N THR A 108 -15.09 -11.57 -13.79
CA THR A 108 -14.18 -11.81 -14.91
C THR A 108 -14.88 -11.76 -16.27
N GLU A 109 -16.19 -11.47 -16.30
CA GLU A 109 -17.02 -11.50 -17.50
C GLU A 109 -16.92 -12.83 -18.30
N GLY A 110 -16.62 -13.93 -17.59
CA GLY A 110 -16.43 -15.26 -18.18
C GLY A 110 -15.02 -15.54 -18.71
N ALA A 111 -14.05 -14.64 -18.48
CA ALA A 111 -12.64 -14.94 -18.70
C ALA A 111 -12.14 -15.99 -17.69
N GLY A 112 -11.30 -16.92 -18.17
CA GLY A 112 -10.66 -17.94 -17.36
C GLY A 112 -9.45 -17.37 -16.62
N ASN A 113 -9.70 -16.52 -15.62
CA ASN A 113 -8.66 -15.96 -14.76
C ASN A 113 -8.55 -16.81 -13.49
N ASP A 114 -7.33 -17.20 -13.15
CA ASP A 114 -7.01 -17.85 -11.88
C ASP A 114 -6.60 -16.81 -10.83
N TYR A 115 -6.30 -17.26 -9.60
CA TYR A 115 -5.78 -16.40 -8.52
C TYR A 115 -6.67 -15.19 -8.20
N LEU A 116 -7.98 -15.44 -8.05
CA LEU A 116 -8.97 -14.42 -7.72
C LEU A 116 -9.20 -14.32 -6.21
N GLY A 117 -9.34 -13.09 -5.71
CA GLY A 117 -9.64 -12.81 -4.32
C GLY A 117 -9.21 -11.40 -3.92
N LEU A 118 -9.21 -11.11 -2.62
CA LEU A 118 -8.56 -9.89 -2.14
C LEU A 118 -7.05 -9.92 -2.46
N PHE A 119 -6.45 -11.11 -2.36
CA PHE A 119 -5.07 -11.39 -2.75
C PHE A 119 -5.07 -12.47 -3.84
N GLY A 120 -4.27 -12.29 -4.89
CA GLY A 120 -4.07 -13.34 -5.90
C GLY A 120 -3.01 -14.34 -5.47
N CYS A 121 -1.85 -13.86 -5.01
CA CYS A 121 -0.81 -14.70 -4.43
C CYS A 121 -0.18 -14.07 -3.19
N VAL A 122 -0.04 -14.88 -2.14
CA VAL A 122 0.73 -14.56 -0.93
C VAL A 122 1.85 -15.57 -0.82
N GLU A 123 3.09 -15.10 -0.87
CA GLU A 123 4.29 -15.94 -0.76
C GLU A 123 5.07 -15.62 0.50
N GLU A 124 5.90 -16.55 0.98
CA GLU A 124 6.77 -16.33 2.14
C GLU A 124 7.69 -15.11 1.91
N PRO A 125 7.85 -14.19 2.89
CA PRO A 125 7.38 -14.24 4.29
C PRO A 125 6.00 -13.62 4.55
N GLY A 126 5.19 -13.45 3.51
CA GLY A 126 3.89 -12.78 3.54
C GLY A 126 2.92 -13.33 4.57
N GLN A 127 2.21 -12.43 5.25
CA GLN A 127 1.26 -12.77 6.30
C GLN A 127 -0.04 -11.97 6.14
N VAL A 128 -1.16 -12.67 6.18
CA VAL A 128 -2.49 -12.08 6.30
C VAL A 128 -3.08 -12.55 7.61
N LYS A 129 -3.43 -11.63 8.50
CA LYS A 129 -3.93 -11.94 9.86
C LYS A 129 -5.06 -11.01 10.25
N ASN A 130 -5.90 -11.46 11.18
CA ASN A 130 -7.03 -10.69 11.73
C ASN A 130 -7.95 -10.08 10.66
N LEU A 131 -8.05 -10.74 9.49
CA LEU A 131 -8.81 -10.27 8.35
C LEU A 131 -10.22 -10.86 8.39
N VAL A 132 -11.23 -9.99 8.33
CA VAL A 132 -12.63 -10.39 8.22
C VAL A 132 -13.19 -9.96 6.87
N LEU A 133 -13.53 -10.95 6.02
CA LEU A 133 -14.25 -10.71 4.77
C LEU A 133 -15.74 -10.98 4.99
N LYS A 134 -16.59 -10.00 4.66
CA LYS A 134 -18.05 -10.14 4.70
C LYS A 134 -18.62 -10.07 3.28
N MET A 135 -19.31 -11.14 2.89
CA MET A 135 -20.08 -11.20 1.64
C MET A 135 -21.39 -10.43 1.78
#